data_AF-A0A0A1H6R2-F1
#
_entry.id   AF-A0A0A1H6R2-F1
#
_cell.length_a   1.000
_cell.length_b   1.000
_cell.length_c   1.000
_cell.angle_alpha   90.00
_cell.angle_beta   90.00
_cell.angle_gamma   90.00
#
_symmetry.space_group_name_H-M   'P 1'
#
loop_
_entity.id
_entity.type
_entity.pdbx_description
1 polymer ?
#
loop_
_entity_poly.entity_id
_entity_poly.type
_entity_poly.pdbx_seq_one_letter_code
_entity_poly.pdbx_strand_id
1 'polypeptide(L)'
;MTAFAEPLIDQAVIQLGRPAITWFEGPYHVAERWKVKVVIKVLSNFDLLLSALLVLTGMKLIRYPTAGSDPAATATLVGALFGGAAVLFGSWVTRWSAKRQSEEELVRRRQNLCSLIAAELVNLAAGLLTAKQFVDAAVSQLQAGQPLAGHFDMSWCVPRELPLTQSLGVDLQALDAPTLDALATLLSNLSLTRRQMNEITSGSASLGSLLTATALSRGIGHDMTVLAAVFEHVAPNRKLAMADKPSEFITKILRDAARDPTPFGPSGYAA
;
A
#
# COMPACT_ATOMS: atom_id res chain seq x y z
N MET A 1 32.90 22.40 39.26
CA MET A 1 33.07 22.25 37.80
C MET A 1 33.23 20.77 37.53
N THR A 2 32.14 20.14 37.10
CA THR A 2 31.96 18.69 37.00
C THR A 2 32.65 18.13 35.75
N ALA A 3 33.55 17.18 35.96
CA ALA A 3 34.16 16.38 34.91
C ALA A 3 33.21 15.22 34.55
N PHE A 4 32.86 15.12 33.26
CA PHE A 4 32.21 13.95 32.69
C PHE A 4 33.26 13.17 31.90
N ALA A 5 33.49 11.93 32.32
CA ALA A 5 34.20 10.92 31.58
C ALA A 5 33.15 9.95 31.01
N GLU A 6 33.13 9.80 29.69
CA GLU A 6 32.44 8.69 29.00
C GLU A 6 33.50 7.66 28.57
N PRO A 7 33.21 6.35 28.72
CA PRO A 7 33.85 5.33 27.92
C PRO A 7 32.85 4.63 26.98
N LEU A 8 33.39 4.30 25.80
CA LEU A 8 32.84 3.44 24.76
C LEU A 8 32.61 1.99 25.23
N ILE A 9 31.50 1.42 24.73
CA ILE A 9 31.33 0.05 24.19
C ILE A 9 31.74 -1.13 25.09
N ASP A 10 30.78 -1.94 25.57
CA ASP A 10 30.41 -3.19 24.87
C ASP A 10 29.19 -3.90 25.51
N GLN A 11 28.41 -4.48 24.60
CA GLN A 11 27.70 -5.76 24.69
C GLN A 11 26.81 -6.17 25.89
N ALA A 12 25.58 -6.50 25.46
CA ALA A 12 24.85 -7.73 25.74
C ALA A 12 23.97 -7.80 27.00
N VAL A 13 22.85 -8.51 26.80
CA VAL A 13 21.86 -8.97 27.78
C VAL A 13 20.67 -8.03 28.00
N ILE A 14 19.78 -7.99 27.01
CA ILE A 14 18.32 -7.97 27.25
C ILE A 14 17.69 -9.10 26.42
N GLN A 15 17.91 -10.32 26.89
CA GLN A 15 16.94 -11.41 26.93
C GLN A 15 15.97 -11.07 28.08
N LEU A 16 14.65 -11.25 28.12
CA LEU A 16 13.66 -12.04 27.40
C LEU A 16 12.31 -11.36 27.69
N GLY A 17 11.40 -11.25 26.72
CA GLY A 17 10.06 -10.76 27.05
C GLY A 17 9.12 -10.38 25.92
N ARG A 18 9.31 -10.85 24.69
CA ARG A 18 8.23 -10.88 23.68
C ARG A 18 8.35 -12.13 22.83
N PRO A 19 7.31 -12.98 22.75
CA PRO A 19 7.34 -14.11 21.84
C PRO A 19 7.44 -13.57 20.42
N ALA A 20 8.49 -14.01 19.71
CA ALA A 20 8.55 -13.93 18.27
C ALA A 20 7.35 -14.70 17.71
N ILE A 21 6.28 -13.97 17.37
CA ILE A 21 5.23 -14.46 16.49
C ILE A 21 5.87 -14.48 15.11
N THR A 22 6.54 -15.59 14.82
CA THR A 22 6.88 -15.98 13.47
C THR A 22 5.55 -16.17 12.74
N TRP A 23 5.22 -15.23 11.85
CA TRP A 23 4.12 -15.38 10.91
C TRP A 23 4.52 -16.44 9.88
N PHE A 24 4.49 -17.70 10.28
CA PHE A 24 4.36 -18.82 9.36
C PHE A 24 2.89 -18.89 8.96
N GLU A 25 2.53 -18.28 7.84
CA GLU A 25 1.24 -18.52 7.19
C GLU A 25 1.21 -19.95 6.64
N GLY A 26 0.95 -20.91 7.52
CA GLY A 26 0.64 -22.27 7.12
C GLY A 26 -0.71 -22.32 6.38
N PRO A 27 -0.87 -23.20 5.37
CA PRO A 27 -2.09 -23.33 4.56
C PRO A 27 -3.35 -23.74 5.34
N TYR A 28 -3.23 -24.01 6.65
CA TYR A 28 -4.33 -24.43 7.52
C TYR A 28 -5.29 -23.30 7.94
N HIS A 29 -4.90 -22.02 7.83
CA HIS A 29 -5.78 -20.91 8.23
C HIS A 29 -6.74 -20.40 7.15
N VAL A 30 -6.58 -20.81 5.89
CA VAL A 30 -7.47 -20.38 4.79
C VAL A 30 -8.83 -21.09 4.86
N ALA A 31 -8.84 -22.36 5.30
CA ALA A 31 -10.05 -23.18 5.40
C ALA A 31 -11.00 -22.71 6.52
N GLU A 32 -10.49 -22.18 7.63
CA GLU A 32 -11.32 -21.69 8.74
C GLU A 32 -11.94 -20.31 8.45
N ARG A 33 -11.23 -19.43 7.73
CA ARG A 33 -11.76 -18.10 7.35
C ARG A 33 -13.03 -18.21 6.48
N TRP A 34 -13.15 -19.24 5.63
CA TRP A 34 -14.35 -19.47 4.83
C TRP A 34 -15.55 -19.88 5.69
N LYS A 35 -15.35 -20.77 6.68
CA LYS A 35 -16.42 -21.19 7.61
C LYS A 35 -16.96 -20.01 8.41
N VAL A 36 -16.10 -19.13 8.89
CA VAL A 36 -16.51 -17.93 9.64
C VAL A 36 -17.31 -16.96 8.75
N LYS A 37 -16.87 -16.71 7.51
CA LYS A 37 -17.62 -15.86 6.56
C LYS A 37 -19.00 -16.42 6.22
N VAL A 38 -19.12 -17.75 6.07
CA VAL A 38 -20.40 -18.41 5.78
C VAL A 38 -21.35 -18.30 6.98
N VAL A 39 -20.87 -18.58 8.19
CA VAL A 39 -21.68 -18.50 9.42
C VAL A 39 -22.20 -17.08 9.64
N ILE A 40 -21.35 -16.05 9.49
CA ILE A 40 -21.76 -14.64 9.62
C ILE A 40 -22.80 -14.26 8.55
N LYS A 41 -22.66 -14.74 7.31
CA LYS A 41 -23.62 -14.46 6.24
C LYS A 41 -24.98 -15.13 6.48
N VAL A 42 -24.98 -16.34 7.03
CA VAL A 42 -26.20 -17.08 7.41
C VAL A 42 -26.91 -16.38 8.58
N LEU A 43 -26.17 -15.99 9.62
CA LEU A 43 -26.72 -15.23 10.75
C LEU A 43 -27.28 -13.86 10.33
N SER A 44 -26.60 -13.15 9.41
CA SER A 44 -27.06 -11.85 8.92
C SER A 44 -28.38 -11.92 8.14
N ASN A 45 -28.68 -13.04 7.49
CA ASN A 45 -29.93 -13.23 6.74
C ASN A 45 -31.04 -13.81 7.62
N PHE A 46 -30.70 -14.37 8.78
CA PHE A 46 -31.66 -15.02 9.67
C PHE A 46 -32.72 -14.05 10.20
N ASP A 47 -32.35 -12.83 10.58
CA ASP A 47 -33.30 -11.84 11.10
C ASP A 47 -34.29 -11.36 10.03
N LEU A 48 -33.86 -11.29 8.77
CA LEU A 48 -34.73 -10.95 7.65
C LEU A 48 -35.68 -12.11 7.33
N LEU A 49 -35.21 -13.35 7.38
CA LEU A 49 -36.05 -14.54 7.22
C LEU A 49 -37.07 -14.66 8.35
N LEU A 50 -36.66 -14.43 9.60
CA LEU A 50 -37.53 -14.49 10.77
C LEU A 50 -38.57 -13.36 10.75
N SER A 51 -38.17 -12.14 10.38
CA SER A 51 -39.08 -11.01 10.16
C SER A 51 -40.13 -11.35 9.10
N ALA A 52 -39.72 -11.88 7.94
CA ALA A 52 -40.64 -12.29 6.88
C ALA A 52 -41.59 -13.41 7.34
N LEU A 53 -41.09 -14.40 8.09
CA LEU A 53 -41.90 -15.49 8.65
C LEU A 53 -42.96 -14.98 9.62
N LEU A 54 -42.61 -14.04 10.50
CA LEU A 54 -43.55 -13.42 11.45
C LEU A 54 -44.66 -12.65 10.72
N VAL A 55 -44.31 -11.87 9.68
CA VAL A 55 -45.28 -11.16 8.85
C VAL A 55 -46.21 -12.14 8.14
N LEU A 56 -45.68 -13.20 7.52
CA LEU A 56 -46.49 -14.22 6.85
C LEU A 56 -47.42 -14.94 7.81
N THR A 57 -46.95 -15.23 9.03
CA THR A 57 -47.76 -15.86 10.08
C THR A 57 -48.87 -14.93 10.56
N GLY A 58 -48.57 -13.65 10.79
CA GLY A 58 -49.56 -12.63 11.14
C GLY A 58 -50.62 -12.44 10.05
N MET A 59 -50.21 -12.39 8.77
CA MET A 59 -51.13 -12.33 7.63
C MET A 59 -52.02 -13.58 7.51
N LYS A 60 -51.48 -14.78 7.77
CA LYS A 60 -52.25 -16.02 7.75
C LYS A 60 -53.32 -16.03 8.83
N LEU A 61 -53.02 -15.54 10.03
CA LEU A 61 -53.96 -15.41 11.15
C LEU A 61 -55.11 -14.43 10.83
N ILE A 62 -54.83 -13.34 10.11
CA ILE A 62 -55.86 -12.40 9.64
C ILE A 62 -56.78 -13.06 8.60
N ARG A 63 -56.21 -13.81 7.64
CA ARG A 63 -56.99 -14.41 6.53
C ARG A 63 -57.78 -15.65 6.95
N TYR A 64 -57.27 -16.43 7.90
CA TYR A 64 -57.89 -17.67 8.35
C TYR A 64 -58.04 -17.65 9.87
N PRO A 65 -59.02 -16.89 10.40
CA PRO A 65 -59.27 -16.85 11.84
C PRO A 65 -59.65 -18.25 12.34
N THR A 66 -59.03 -18.69 13.42
CA THR A 66 -59.32 -19.99 14.05
C THR A 66 -60.73 -20.00 14.60
N ALA A 67 -61.53 -21.01 14.24
CA ALA A 67 -62.89 -21.15 14.75
C ALA A 67 -62.87 -21.27 16.28
N GLY A 68 -63.52 -20.32 16.98
CA GLY A 68 -63.63 -20.30 18.44
C GLY A 68 -62.61 -19.43 19.19
N SER A 69 -61.69 -18.72 18.51
CA SER A 69 -60.78 -17.78 19.16
C SER A 69 -61.42 -16.40 19.38
N ASP A 70 -61.19 -15.80 20.55
CA ASP A 70 -61.59 -14.43 20.86
C ASP A 70 -60.95 -13.43 19.86
N PRO A 71 -61.74 -12.59 19.18
CA PRO A 71 -61.21 -11.59 18.25
C PRO A 71 -60.22 -10.61 18.90
N ALA A 72 -60.38 -10.29 20.20
CA ALA A 72 -59.45 -9.42 20.90
C ALA A 72 -58.07 -10.07 21.10
N ALA A 73 -58.04 -11.35 21.47
CA ALA A 73 -56.80 -12.12 21.61
C ALA A 73 -56.07 -12.35 20.28
N THR A 74 -56.83 -12.49 19.19
CA THR A 74 -56.27 -12.64 17.84
C THR A 74 -55.61 -11.33 17.38
N ALA A 75 -56.25 -10.19 17.65
CA ALA A 75 -55.70 -8.88 17.30
C ALA A 75 -54.41 -8.55 18.07
N THR A 76 -54.34 -8.87 19.37
CA THR A 76 -53.13 -8.64 20.18
C THR A 76 -51.96 -9.51 19.74
N LEU A 77 -52.21 -10.79 19.41
CA LEU A 77 -51.19 -11.69 18.86
C LEU A 77 -50.65 -11.19 17.51
N VAL A 78 -51.55 -10.80 16.60
CA VAL A 78 -51.17 -10.25 15.29
C VAL A 78 -50.33 -8.97 15.47
N GLY A 79 -50.76 -8.07 16.35
CA GLY A 79 -49.98 -6.88 16.70
C GLY A 79 -48.58 -7.20 17.22
N ALA A 80 -48.45 -8.21 18.09
CA ALA A 80 -47.16 -8.66 18.59
C ALA A 80 -46.26 -9.25 17.49
N LEU A 81 -46.82 -10.02 16.55
CA LEU A 81 -46.07 -10.60 15.42
C LEU A 81 -45.54 -9.50 14.49
N PHE A 82 -46.36 -8.51 14.15
CA PHE A 82 -45.93 -7.37 13.33
C PHE A 82 -44.92 -6.49 14.07
N GLY A 83 -45.12 -6.25 15.38
CA GLY A 83 -44.17 -5.52 16.22
C GLY A 83 -42.81 -6.21 16.28
N GLY A 84 -42.79 -7.52 16.52
CA GLY A 84 -41.56 -8.32 16.50
C GLY A 84 -40.87 -8.31 15.13
N ALA A 85 -41.62 -8.44 14.04
CA ALA A 85 -41.09 -8.36 12.68
C ALA A 85 -40.44 -6.99 12.39
N ALA A 86 -41.05 -5.90 12.83
CA ALA A 86 -40.54 -4.55 12.64
C ALA A 86 -39.20 -4.33 13.38
N VAL A 87 -39.07 -4.84 14.60
CA VAL A 87 -37.81 -4.77 15.38
C VAL A 87 -36.68 -5.53 14.68
N LEU A 88 -36.95 -6.75 14.21
CA LEU A 88 -35.96 -7.56 13.48
C LEU A 88 -35.53 -6.90 12.17
N PHE A 89 -36.50 -6.38 11.42
CA PHE A 89 -36.22 -5.64 10.19
C PHE A 89 -35.39 -4.38 10.45
N GLY A 90 -35.73 -3.60 11.47
CA GLY A 90 -34.95 -2.43 11.89
C GLY A 90 -33.51 -2.77 12.25
N SER A 91 -33.31 -3.85 13.03
CA SER A 91 -31.97 -4.35 13.37
C SER A 91 -31.16 -4.79 12.14
N TRP A 92 -31.81 -5.43 11.17
CA TRP A 92 -31.18 -5.79 9.90
C TRP A 92 -30.77 -4.55 9.09
N VAL A 93 -31.67 -3.56 8.96
CA VAL A 93 -31.38 -2.29 8.25
C VAL A 93 -30.19 -1.56 8.87
N THR A 94 -30.15 -1.46 10.20
CA THR A 94 -29.04 -0.81 10.92
C THR A 94 -27.71 -1.51 10.67
N ARG A 95 -27.66 -2.84 10.72
CA ARG A 95 -26.44 -3.61 10.43
C ARG A 95 -26.01 -3.49 8.98
N TRP A 96 -26.97 -3.52 8.04
CA TRP A 96 -26.69 -3.36 6.62
C TRP A 96 -26.13 -1.96 6.31
N SER A 97 -26.73 -0.92 6.89
CA SER A 97 -26.26 0.47 6.78
C SER A 97 -24.86 0.63 7.37
N ALA A 98 -24.63 0.15 8.59
CA ALA A 98 -23.32 0.21 9.25
C ALA A 98 -22.22 -0.51 8.42
N LYS A 99 -22.55 -1.65 7.82
CA LYS A 99 -21.63 -2.36 6.93
C LYS A 99 -21.27 -1.51 5.71
N ARG A 100 -22.24 -0.92 5.03
CA ARG A 100 -21.99 -0.05 3.88
C ARG A 100 -21.15 1.17 4.25
N GLN A 101 -21.49 1.83 5.36
CA GLN A 101 -20.72 2.96 5.86
C GLN A 101 -19.26 2.58 6.15
N SER A 102 -19.02 1.41 6.74
CA SER A 102 -17.64 0.94 6.97
C SER A 102 -16.88 0.64 5.68
N GLU A 103 -17.55 0.10 4.65
CA GLU A 103 -16.94 -0.17 3.34
C GLU A 103 -16.63 1.14 2.60
N GLU A 104 -17.54 2.11 2.63
CA GLU A 104 -17.35 3.44 2.04
C GLU A 104 -16.21 4.21 2.74
N GLU A 105 -16.15 4.16 4.07
CA GLU A 105 -15.09 4.78 4.86
C GLU A 105 -13.73 4.14 4.55
N LEU A 106 -13.66 2.81 4.38
CA LEU A 106 -12.43 2.13 3.95
C LEU A 106 -11.98 2.56 2.55
N VAL A 107 -12.91 2.67 1.59
CA VAL A 107 -12.62 3.16 0.24
C VAL A 107 -12.11 4.59 0.28
N ARG A 108 -12.76 5.46 1.06
CA ARG A 108 -12.36 6.86 1.22
C ARG A 108 -10.98 6.99 1.86
N ARG A 109 -10.71 6.22 2.92
CA ARG A 109 -9.39 6.16 3.56
C ARG A 109 -8.32 5.69 2.58
N ARG A 110 -8.57 4.61 1.84
CA ARG A 110 -7.66 4.12 0.81
C ARG A 110 -7.37 5.19 -0.24
N GLN A 111 -8.38 5.89 -0.75
CA GLN A 111 -8.19 6.96 -1.72
C GLN A 111 -7.36 8.11 -1.15
N ASN A 112 -7.63 8.54 0.08
CA ASN A 112 -6.85 9.58 0.76
C ASN A 112 -5.39 9.14 0.91
N LEU A 113 -5.14 7.92 1.39
CA LEU A 113 -3.78 7.36 1.53
C LEU A 113 -3.06 7.27 0.18
N CYS A 114 -3.72 6.76 -0.85
CA CYS A 114 -3.15 6.71 -2.20
C CYS A 114 -2.78 8.10 -2.70
N SER A 115 -3.59 9.12 -2.42
CA SER A 115 -3.29 10.50 -2.86
C SER A 115 -2.06 11.09 -2.15
N LEU A 116 -1.91 10.84 -0.84
CA LEU A 116 -0.76 11.27 -0.04
C LEU A 116 0.52 10.55 -0.48
N ILE A 117 0.46 9.22 -0.61
CA ILE A 117 1.58 8.39 -1.07
C ILE A 117 1.99 8.79 -2.48
N ALA A 118 1.02 9.00 -3.39
CA ALA A 118 1.31 9.42 -4.77
C ALA A 118 2.13 10.71 -4.85
N ALA A 119 1.91 11.67 -3.95
CA ALA A 119 2.69 12.90 -3.92
C ALA A 119 4.17 12.63 -3.56
N GLU A 120 4.44 11.75 -2.60
CA GLU A 120 5.82 11.35 -2.28
C GLU A 120 6.47 10.56 -3.42
N LEU A 121 5.73 9.63 -4.02
CA LEU A 121 6.22 8.81 -5.12
C LEU A 121 6.61 9.66 -6.35
N VAL A 122 5.92 10.78 -6.60
CA VAL A 122 6.30 11.71 -7.69
C VAL A 122 7.63 12.39 -7.40
N ASN A 123 7.86 12.84 -6.16
CA ASN A 123 9.14 13.43 -5.77
C ASN A 123 10.27 12.39 -5.86
N LEU A 124 9.99 11.16 -5.46
CA LEU A 124 10.93 10.05 -5.59
C LEU A 124 11.24 9.74 -7.06
N ALA A 125 10.22 9.70 -7.93
CA ALA A 125 10.40 9.50 -9.37
C ALA A 125 11.33 10.55 -9.98
N ALA A 126 11.14 11.82 -9.64
CA ALA A 126 12.01 12.90 -10.07
C ALA A 126 13.46 12.70 -9.59
N GLY A 127 13.65 12.35 -8.32
CA GLY A 127 14.98 12.06 -7.76
C GLY A 127 15.68 10.90 -8.46
N LEU A 128 14.98 9.78 -8.70
CA LEU A 128 15.53 8.62 -9.39
C LEU A 128 15.86 8.91 -10.86
N LEU A 129 15.03 9.69 -11.57
CA LEU A 129 15.31 10.10 -12.95
C LEU A 129 16.60 10.90 -13.04
N THR A 130 16.77 11.89 -12.15
CA THR A 130 17.98 12.70 -12.07
C THR A 130 19.20 11.86 -11.72
N ALA A 131 19.09 10.97 -10.72
CA ALA A 131 20.16 10.06 -10.33
C ALA A 131 20.57 9.13 -11.48
N LYS A 132 19.58 8.57 -12.20
CA LYS A 132 19.84 7.67 -13.34
C LYS A 132 20.59 8.39 -14.45
N GLN A 133 20.13 9.58 -14.85
CA GLN A 133 20.80 10.39 -15.88
C GLN A 133 22.25 10.71 -15.49
N PHE A 134 22.47 11.07 -14.22
CA PHE A 134 23.79 11.39 -13.72
C PHE A 134 24.74 10.19 -13.75
N VAL A 135 24.28 9.02 -13.29
CA VAL A 135 25.08 7.79 -13.29
C VAL A 135 25.30 7.27 -14.72
N ASP A 136 24.31 7.38 -15.62
CA ASP A 136 24.46 6.98 -17.03
C ASP A 136 25.46 7.86 -17.78
N ALA A 137 25.51 9.15 -17.49
CA ALA A 137 26.53 10.05 -18.00
C ALA A 137 27.94 9.61 -17.54
N ALA A 138 28.07 9.21 -16.27
CA ALA A 138 29.33 8.68 -15.73
C ALA A 138 29.74 7.36 -16.39
N VAL A 139 28.80 6.43 -16.59
CA VAL A 139 29.03 5.18 -17.34
C VAL A 139 29.52 5.48 -18.75
N SER A 140 28.88 6.42 -19.44
CA SER A 140 29.24 6.81 -20.82
C SER A 140 30.66 7.39 -20.90
N GLN A 141 31.05 8.23 -19.94
CA GLN A 141 32.41 8.77 -19.87
C GLN A 141 33.46 7.67 -19.63
N LEU A 142 33.19 6.77 -18.68
CA LEU A 142 34.09 5.64 -18.39
C LEU A 142 34.22 4.67 -19.58
N GLN A 143 33.13 4.43 -20.32
CA GLN A 143 33.16 3.63 -21.55
C GLN A 143 34.03 4.28 -22.65
N ALA A 144 34.05 5.61 -22.72
CA ALA A 144 34.92 6.37 -23.61
C ALA A 144 36.38 6.44 -23.12
N GLY A 145 36.72 5.76 -22.03
CA GLY A 145 38.05 5.78 -21.41
C GLY A 145 38.40 7.11 -20.74
N GLN A 146 37.42 7.99 -20.55
CA GLN A 146 37.62 9.26 -19.85
C GLN A 146 37.58 9.01 -18.34
N PRO A 147 38.57 9.50 -17.57
CA PRO A 147 38.50 9.42 -16.11
C PRO A 147 37.38 10.33 -15.60
N LEU A 148 36.62 9.86 -14.60
CA LEU A 148 35.69 10.72 -13.87
C LEU A 148 36.49 11.77 -13.08
N ALA A 149 36.15 13.04 -13.24
CA ALA A 149 36.86 14.12 -12.57
C ALA A 149 36.54 14.14 -11.07
N GLY A 150 37.56 13.91 -10.24
CA GLY A 150 37.51 14.17 -8.80
C GLY A 150 36.53 13.29 -8.00
N HIS A 151 36.16 13.79 -6.81
CA HIS A 151 35.19 13.15 -5.93
C HIS A 151 33.77 13.30 -6.52
N PHE A 152 33.10 12.16 -6.73
CA PHE A 152 31.77 12.11 -7.34
C PHE A 152 30.71 12.34 -6.26
N ASP A 153 30.34 13.61 -6.05
CA ASP A 153 29.31 13.98 -5.08
C ASP A 153 27.89 13.71 -5.64
N MET A 154 27.21 12.71 -5.08
CA MET A 154 25.83 12.36 -5.42
C MET A 154 24.81 12.90 -4.41
N SER A 155 25.20 13.74 -3.45
CA SER A 155 24.33 14.21 -2.35
C SER A 155 22.99 14.80 -2.82
N TRP A 156 23.00 15.49 -3.96
CA TRP A 156 21.82 16.10 -4.59
C TRP A 156 20.97 15.12 -5.40
N CYS A 157 21.52 13.95 -5.75
CA CYS A 157 20.86 12.88 -6.48
C CYS A 157 20.31 11.78 -5.56
N VAL A 158 20.65 11.75 -4.27
CA VAL A 158 20.21 10.68 -3.37
C VAL A 158 18.67 10.65 -3.31
N PRO A 159 18.02 9.53 -3.66
CA PRO A 159 16.56 9.42 -3.65
C PRO A 159 16.03 9.77 -2.27
N ARG A 160 15.02 10.63 -2.18
CA ARG A 160 14.47 11.07 -0.88
C ARG A 160 13.78 9.91 -0.14
N GLU A 161 13.77 9.97 1.19
CA GLU A 161 12.96 9.04 1.99
C GLU A 161 11.47 9.31 1.77
N LEU A 162 10.64 8.31 2.09
CA LEU A 162 9.18 8.39 2.03
C LEU A 162 8.63 8.49 3.48
N PRO A 163 8.82 9.61 4.19
CA PRO A 163 8.49 9.71 5.61
C PRO A 163 7.00 9.53 5.90
N LEU A 164 6.10 9.98 5.01
CA LEU A 164 4.67 9.72 5.18
C LEU A 164 4.41 8.22 5.07
N THR A 165 4.91 7.59 4.01
CA THR A 165 4.76 6.14 3.83
C THR A 165 5.30 5.35 5.03
N GLN A 166 6.42 5.76 5.62
CA GLN A 166 7.01 5.11 6.80
C GLN A 166 6.25 5.39 8.12
N SER A 167 5.59 6.54 8.24
CA SER A 167 4.89 6.95 9.46
C SER A 167 3.43 6.50 9.52
N LEU A 168 2.83 6.11 8.39
CA LEU A 168 1.43 5.70 8.32
C LEU A 168 1.12 4.40 9.08
N GLY A 169 2.12 3.54 9.34
CA GLY A 169 1.99 2.38 10.24
C GLY A 169 0.78 1.49 9.92
N VAL A 170 -0.18 1.44 10.85
CA VAL A 170 -1.40 0.61 10.71
C VAL A 170 -2.36 1.10 9.62
N ASP A 171 -2.30 2.38 9.24
CA ASP A 171 -3.19 2.93 8.21
C ASP A 171 -2.90 2.34 6.84
N LEU A 172 -1.66 1.88 6.59
CA LEU A 172 -1.31 1.15 5.39
C LEU A 172 -2.12 -0.14 5.22
N GLN A 173 -2.66 -0.73 6.29
CA GLN A 173 -3.51 -1.93 6.18
C GLN A 173 -4.83 -1.68 5.43
N ALA A 174 -5.22 -0.41 5.22
CA ALA A 174 -6.34 -0.05 4.36
C ALA A 174 -6.01 -0.17 2.86
N LEU A 175 -4.74 -0.28 2.49
CA LEU A 175 -4.31 -0.56 1.13
C LEU A 175 -4.53 -2.05 0.82
N ASP A 176 -4.69 -2.34 -0.47
CA ASP A 176 -4.76 -3.71 -0.94
C ASP A 176 -3.38 -4.38 -0.95
N ALA A 177 -3.38 -5.70 -0.79
CA ALA A 177 -2.18 -6.53 -0.72
C ALA A 177 -1.14 -6.25 -1.85
N PRO A 178 -1.50 -6.15 -3.14
CA PRO A 178 -0.49 -5.90 -4.18
C PRO A 178 0.15 -4.51 -4.05
N THR A 179 -0.61 -3.49 -3.60
CA THR A 179 -0.04 -2.16 -3.33
C THR A 179 0.97 -2.21 -2.20
N LEU A 180 0.66 -2.94 -1.12
CA LEU A 180 1.57 -3.10 0.01
C LEU A 180 2.85 -3.83 -0.37
N ASP A 181 2.74 -4.92 -1.14
CA ASP A 181 3.88 -5.69 -1.62
C ASP A 181 4.80 -4.85 -2.52
N ALA A 182 4.22 -4.09 -3.45
CA ALA A 182 4.95 -3.18 -4.31
C ALA A 182 5.66 -2.07 -3.51
N LEU A 183 4.99 -1.48 -2.52
CA LEU A 183 5.59 -0.46 -1.64
C LEU A 183 6.72 -1.03 -0.76
N ALA A 184 6.53 -2.23 -0.21
CA ALA A 184 7.54 -2.89 0.61
C ALA A 184 8.80 -3.20 -0.22
N THR A 185 8.60 -3.71 -1.45
CA THR A 185 9.68 -3.99 -2.39
C THR A 185 10.43 -2.71 -2.76
N LEU A 186 9.69 -1.62 -3.06
CA LEU A 186 10.28 -0.32 -3.35
C LEU A 186 11.13 0.20 -2.19
N LEU A 187 10.61 0.19 -0.97
CA LEU A 187 11.31 0.69 0.22
C LEU A 187 12.58 -0.11 0.50
N SER A 188 12.50 -1.43 0.36
CA SER A 188 13.66 -2.31 0.51
C SER A 188 14.76 -1.98 -0.49
N ASN A 189 14.43 -1.92 -1.79
CA ASN A 189 15.43 -1.67 -2.82
C ASN A 189 16.00 -0.25 -2.75
N LEU A 190 15.14 0.74 -2.49
CA LEU A 190 15.54 2.13 -2.32
C LEU A 190 16.52 2.32 -1.15
N SER A 191 16.39 1.55 -0.08
CA SER A 191 17.35 1.58 1.04
C SER A 191 18.74 1.10 0.62
N LEU A 192 18.82 0.07 -0.24
CA LEU A 192 20.07 -0.46 -0.78
C LEU A 192 20.72 0.55 -1.73
N THR A 193 19.95 1.09 -2.68
CA THR A 193 20.43 2.10 -3.62
C THR A 193 20.92 3.35 -2.91
N ARG A 194 20.15 3.88 -1.94
CA ARG A 194 20.59 5.02 -1.11
C ARG A 194 21.87 4.73 -0.36
N ARG A 195 21.99 3.54 0.26
CA ARG A 195 23.21 3.14 0.97
C ARG A 195 24.42 3.17 0.03
N GLN A 196 24.29 2.58 -1.17
CA GLN A 196 25.36 2.58 -2.17
C GLN A 196 25.73 4.01 -2.61
N MET A 197 24.74 4.86 -2.89
CA MET A 197 24.99 6.26 -3.26
C MET A 197 25.65 7.06 -2.13
N ASN A 198 25.28 6.80 -0.89
CA ASN A 198 25.89 7.42 0.28
C ASN A 198 27.34 6.94 0.48
N GLU A 199 27.63 5.65 0.30
CA GLU A 199 29.00 5.12 0.36
C GLU A 199 29.90 5.74 -0.72
N ILE A 200 29.35 6.02 -1.91
CA ILE A 200 30.07 6.74 -2.98
C ILE A 200 30.30 8.19 -2.59
N THR A 201 29.25 8.86 -2.09
CA THR A 201 29.30 10.28 -1.68
C THR A 201 30.21 10.50 -0.46
N SER A 202 30.33 9.55 0.45
CA SER A 202 31.27 9.63 1.58
C SER A 202 32.71 9.30 1.19
N GLY A 203 32.94 8.86 -0.06
CA GLY A 203 34.24 8.36 -0.53
C GLY A 203 34.62 6.99 0.02
N SER A 204 33.69 6.30 0.70
CA SER A 204 33.89 4.92 1.19
C SER A 204 33.89 3.90 0.05
N ALA A 205 33.22 4.20 -1.06
CA ALA A 205 33.25 3.47 -2.31
C ALA A 205 33.61 4.42 -3.47
N SER A 206 34.26 3.90 -4.52
CA SER A 206 34.57 4.68 -5.72
C SER A 206 33.64 4.33 -6.88
N LEU A 207 33.07 5.36 -7.52
CA LEU A 207 32.37 5.21 -8.81
C LEU A 207 33.36 5.06 -9.98
N GLY A 208 34.67 5.20 -9.73
CA GLY A 208 35.71 5.24 -10.77
C GLY A 208 35.84 3.95 -11.58
N SER A 209 35.18 2.86 -11.18
CA SER A 209 35.14 1.62 -11.96
C SER A 209 33.86 1.54 -12.80
N LEU A 210 34.00 1.18 -14.08
CA LEU A 210 32.86 0.96 -14.98
C LEU A 210 31.88 -0.08 -14.42
N LEU A 211 32.39 -1.10 -13.72
CA LEU A 211 31.58 -2.12 -13.08
C LEU A 211 30.68 -1.53 -11.98
N THR A 212 31.23 -0.68 -11.10
CA THR A 212 30.46 -0.03 -10.03
C THR A 212 29.41 0.91 -10.61
N ALA A 213 29.79 1.74 -11.59
CA ALA A 213 28.87 2.68 -12.22
C ALA A 213 27.71 1.97 -12.94
N THR A 214 28.00 0.89 -13.67
CA THR A 214 26.97 0.08 -14.36
C THR A 214 26.08 -0.70 -13.37
N ALA A 215 26.64 -1.23 -12.29
CA ALA A 215 25.87 -1.90 -11.24
C ALA A 215 24.89 -0.93 -10.56
N LEU A 216 25.35 0.28 -10.21
CA LEU A 216 24.51 1.32 -9.62
C LEU A 216 23.43 1.79 -10.61
N SER A 217 23.79 2.02 -11.87
CA SER A 217 22.83 2.40 -12.93
C SER A 217 21.70 1.37 -13.07
N ARG A 218 22.04 0.07 -13.07
CA ARG A 218 21.04 -1.01 -13.11
C ARG A 218 20.20 -1.09 -11.84
N GLY A 219 20.79 -0.88 -10.67
CA GLY A 219 20.07 -0.80 -9.40
C GLY A 219 19.00 0.30 -9.43
N ILE A 220 19.39 1.51 -9.85
CA ILE A 220 18.45 2.62 -10.02
C ILE A 220 17.37 2.29 -11.06
N GLY A 221 17.74 1.68 -12.20
CA GLY A 221 16.77 1.25 -13.21
C GLY A 221 15.77 0.20 -12.70
N HIS A 222 16.23 -0.73 -11.86
CA HIS A 222 15.36 -1.68 -11.18
C HIS A 222 14.37 -0.97 -10.24
N ASP A 223 14.86 -0.04 -9.42
CA ASP A 223 14.02 0.76 -8.52
C ASP A 223 12.95 1.55 -9.28
N MET A 224 13.30 2.11 -10.44
CA MET A 224 12.35 2.81 -11.31
C MET A 224 11.27 1.88 -11.87
N THR A 225 11.62 0.63 -12.18
CA THR A 225 10.66 -0.39 -12.63
C THR A 225 9.69 -0.77 -11.51
N VAL A 226 10.20 -0.96 -10.29
CA VAL A 226 9.38 -1.24 -9.10
C VAL A 226 8.49 -0.03 -8.79
N LEU A 227 9.03 1.19 -8.85
CA LEU A 227 8.26 2.41 -8.66
C LEU A 227 7.14 2.55 -9.70
N ALA A 228 7.38 2.19 -10.96
CA ALA A 228 6.35 2.15 -11.98
C ALA A 228 5.22 1.16 -11.61
N ALA A 229 5.55 -0.02 -11.08
CA ALA A 229 4.54 -0.97 -10.59
C ALA A 229 3.73 -0.39 -9.42
N VAL A 230 4.38 0.32 -8.48
CA VAL A 230 3.66 1.03 -7.40
C VAL A 230 2.67 2.06 -7.97
N PHE A 231 3.07 2.83 -8.99
CA PHE A 231 2.18 3.79 -9.63
C PHE A 231 0.96 3.13 -10.30
N GLU A 232 1.09 1.93 -10.86
CA GLU A 232 -0.05 1.20 -11.45
C GLU A 232 -1.15 0.89 -10.42
N HIS A 233 -0.78 0.75 -9.15
CA HIS A 233 -1.72 0.49 -8.07
C HIS A 233 -2.19 1.76 -7.35
N VAL A 234 -1.28 2.69 -7.08
CA VAL A 234 -1.55 3.88 -6.26
C VAL A 234 -2.19 5.00 -7.09
N ALA A 235 -1.68 5.24 -8.30
CA ALA A 235 -2.11 6.36 -9.15
C ALA A 235 -1.91 6.05 -10.64
N PRO A 236 -2.69 5.09 -11.21
CA PRO A 236 -2.46 4.56 -12.57
C PRO A 236 -2.57 5.62 -13.67
N ASN A 237 -3.40 6.64 -13.44
CA ASN A 237 -3.65 7.71 -14.40
C ASN A 237 -2.72 8.92 -14.21
N ARG A 238 -1.70 8.82 -13.34
CA ARG A 238 -0.81 9.94 -13.05
C ARG A 238 0.08 10.23 -14.26
N LYS A 239 0.05 11.48 -14.69
CA LYS A 239 0.91 12.00 -15.74
C LYS A 239 1.91 13.00 -15.19
N LEU A 240 3.08 13.07 -15.80
CA LEU A 240 4.12 14.05 -15.51
C LEU A 240 4.30 14.91 -16.76
N ALA A 241 4.32 16.22 -16.57
CA ALA A 241 4.77 17.14 -17.60
C ALA A 241 6.28 17.30 -17.46
N MET A 242 7.02 17.07 -18.54
CA MET A 242 8.43 17.45 -18.63
C MET A 242 8.52 18.76 -19.40
N ALA A 243 9.60 19.52 -19.19
CA ALA A 243 9.89 20.69 -20.01
C ALA A 243 9.87 20.28 -21.50
N ASP A 244 9.19 21.07 -22.33
CA ASP A 244 9.13 20.92 -23.78
C ASP A 244 8.55 19.60 -24.33
N LYS A 245 7.89 18.78 -23.49
CA LYS A 245 7.24 17.54 -23.91
C LYS A 245 5.78 17.48 -23.45
N PRO A 246 4.90 16.82 -24.23
CA PRO A 246 3.53 16.56 -23.79
C PRO A 246 3.53 15.71 -22.51
N SER A 247 2.48 15.86 -21.71
CA SER A 247 2.34 15.11 -20.48
C SER A 247 2.18 13.62 -20.75
N GLU A 248 3.10 12.81 -20.25
CA GLU A 248 3.12 11.35 -20.40
C GLU A 248 2.87 10.64 -19.07
N PHE A 249 2.41 9.38 -19.13
CA PHE A 249 2.22 8.57 -17.94
C PHE A 249 3.55 8.31 -17.24
N ILE A 250 3.60 8.52 -15.93
CA ILE A 250 4.82 8.33 -15.13
C ILE A 250 5.34 6.90 -15.27
N THR A 251 4.45 5.92 -15.29
CA THR A 251 4.79 4.50 -15.45
C THR A 251 5.58 4.24 -16.73
N LYS A 252 5.23 4.91 -17.83
CA LYS A 252 5.94 4.81 -19.11
C LYS A 252 7.30 5.48 -19.03
N ILE A 253 7.36 6.73 -18.53
CA ILE A 253 8.62 7.48 -18.39
C ILE A 253 9.63 6.68 -17.55
N LEU A 254 9.21 6.15 -16.40
CA LEU A 254 10.06 5.38 -15.51
C LEU A 254 10.56 4.09 -16.17
N ARG A 255 9.70 3.37 -16.88
CA ARG A 255 10.09 2.13 -17.60
C ARG A 255 11.03 2.40 -18.77
N ASP A 256 10.84 3.51 -19.48
CA ASP A 256 11.70 3.88 -20.60
C ASP A 256 13.08 4.32 -20.09
N ALA A 257 13.13 5.09 -19.01
CA ALA A 257 14.38 5.53 -18.39
C ALA A 257 15.09 4.44 -17.56
N ALA A 258 14.38 3.40 -17.13
CA ALA A 258 14.96 2.23 -16.48
C ALA A 258 15.80 1.36 -17.43
N ARG A 259 15.62 1.50 -18.75
CA ARG A 259 16.38 0.74 -19.74
C ARG A 259 17.84 1.19 -19.71
N ASP A 260 18.76 0.24 -19.90
CA ASP A 260 20.18 0.55 -20.00
C ASP A 260 20.41 1.55 -21.15
N PRO A 261 21.35 2.50 -20.98
CA PRO A 261 21.73 3.40 -22.06
C PRO A 261 22.24 2.54 -23.22
N THR A 262 21.47 2.50 -24.31
CA THR A 262 21.92 1.82 -25.52
C THR A 262 23.18 2.53 -26.00
N PRO A 263 24.26 1.80 -26.35
CA PRO A 263 25.55 2.40 -26.73
C PRO A 263 25.51 3.30 -27.99
N PHE A 264 24.34 3.48 -28.63
CA PHE A 264 24.20 4.17 -29.91
C PHE A 264 23.03 5.17 -30.00
N GLY A 265 22.46 5.64 -28.87
CA GLY A 265 21.34 6.59 -28.90
C GLY A 265 21.56 7.76 -27.95
N PRO A 266 21.37 9.03 -28.38
CA PRO A 266 21.27 10.14 -27.44
C PRO A 266 20.04 9.89 -26.56
N SER A 267 20.24 9.73 -25.25
CA SER A 267 19.15 9.71 -24.28
C SER A 267 18.47 11.08 -24.37
N GLY A 268 17.34 11.14 -25.08
CA GLY A 268 16.61 12.37 -25.40
C GLY A 268 15.94 13.05 -24.20
N TYR A 269 16.52 12.95 -23.01
CA TYR A 269 16.09 13.61 -21.78
C TYR A 269 17.15 14.62 -21.36
N ALA A 270 17.39 15.64 -22.19
CA ALA A 270 18.00 16.88 -21.71
C ALA A 270 16.92 17.65 -20.94
N ALA A 271 17.22 17.99 -19.70
CA ALA A 271 16.41 18.85 -18.85
C ALA A 271 16.64 20.33 -19.19
#